data_AF-A0A1Z4NAZ6-F1
#
_entry.id   AF-A0A1Z4NAZ6-F1
#
_cell.length_a   1.000
_cell.length_b   1.000
_cell.length_c   1.000
_cell.angle_alpha   90.00
_cell.angle_beta   90.00
_cell.angle_gamma   90.00
#
_symmetry.space_group_name_H-M   'P 1'
#
loop_
_entity.id
_entity.type
_entity.pdbx_description
1 polymer ?
#
loop_
_entity_poly.entity_id
_entity_poly.type
_entity_poly.pdbx_seq_one_letter_code
_entity_poly.pdbx_strand_id
1 'polypeptide(L)'
;MNLLSNTLIFHSEQDAQLVAQQVYNCHLEGNLLICPIREQRAVDLAINLAGVALPIVEGASCLLPFPKHERECQDDDAPQIYAACLSAYNNGKLHGMWIDCTQDASDIQEDIEWMLSWSPCRNYEACEEWAIHAFQNWYGIHLGEYESIEKLAELAQILSEHGSAYAAYYEYDSSEASVEDFQEHYWGEYESEEDFVYDQLEQQGLIKNLEDMGIPSFYLNWSAIARDWFIDSYYSVEESYNKVYVFSRH
;
A
#
# COMPACT_ATOMS: atom_id res chain seq x y z
N MET A 1 34.66 0.64 29.66
CA MET A 1 34.20 -0.44 30.55
C MET A 1 32.76 -0.10 30.95
N ASN A 2 31.82 -0.22 29.99
CA ASN A 2 30.39 -0.13 30.27
C ASN A 2 29.86 -1.55 30.11
N LEU A 3 29.76 -2.25 31.23
CA LEU A 3 28.96 -3.46 31.33
C LEU A 3 27.52 -2.97 31.24
N LEU A 4 26.88 -3.15 30.09
CA LEU A 4 25.42 -3.12 30.00
C LEU A 4 24.93 -4.32 30.85
N SER A 5 24.78 -4.08 32.14
CA SER A 5 24.07 -4.97 33.05
C SER A 5 22.60 -4.83 32.70
N ASN A 6 21.96 -5.88 32.19
CA ASN A 6 20.53 -5.86 31.92
C ASN A 6 19.81 -6.01 33.26
N THR A 7 19.39 -4.89 33.83
CA THR A 7 18.56 -4.84 35.04
C THR A 7 17.11 -5.12 34.66
N LEU A 8 16.56 -6.21 35.17
CA LEU A 8 15.14 -6.57 35.03
C LEU A 8 14.41 -6.18 36.31
N ILE A 9 13.30 -5.46 36.17
CA ILE A 9 12.46 -5.00 37.29
C ILE A 9 11.15 -5.78 37.26
N PHE A 10 10.92 -6.61 38.27
CA PHE A 10 9.70 -7.41 38.39
C PHE A 10 8.65 -6.74 39.27
N HIS A 11 7.39 -7.13 39.11
CA HIS A 11 6.27 -6.62 39.93
C HIS A 11 6.34 -7.08 41.39
N SER A 12 6.99 -8.22 41.65
CA SER A 12 7.22 -8.72 43.00
C SER A 12 8.62 -9.35 43.14
N GLU A 13 9.12 -9.41 44.38
CA GLU A 13 10.36 -10.12 44.71
C GLU A 13 10.23 -11.63 44.41
N GLN A 14 9.04 -12.20 44.57
CA GLN A 14 8.79 -13.61 44.27
C GLN A 14 8.93 -13.91 42.78
N ASP A 15 8.47 -13.02 41.90
CA ASP A 15 8.62 -13.17 40.45
C ASP A 15 10.10 -13.12 40.04
N ALA A 16 10.85 -12.17 40.62
CA ALA A 16 12.28 -12.05 40.39
C ALA A 16 13.04 -13.31 40.86
N GLN A 17 12.64 -13.91 41.99
CA GLN A 17 13.21 -15.17 42.49
C GLN A 17 12.94 -16.35 41.56
N LEU A 18 11.74 -16.47 41.00
CA LEU A 18 11.39 -17.56 40.08
C LEU A 18 12.25 -17.50 38.81
N VAL A 19 12.46 -16.30 38.27
CA VAL A 19 13.32 -16.12 37.08
C VAL A 19 14.80 -16.31 37.44
N ALA A 20 15.26 -15.86 38.60
CA ALA A 20 16.64 -16.06 39.06
C ALA A 20 17.03 -17.54 39.16
N GLN A 21 16.08 -18.45 39.45
CA GLN A 21 16.35 -19.89 39.49
C GLN A 21 16.63 -20.50 38.11
N GLN A 22 16.20 -19.84 37.04
CA GLN A 22 16.33 -20.31 35.66
C GLN A 22 17.56 -19.71 34.96
N VAL A 23 18.23 -18.73 35.57
CA VAL A 23 19.29 -17.93 34.94
C VAL A 23 20.58 -18.02 35.75
N TYR A 24 21.68 -18.38 35.11
CA TYR A 24 22.99 -18.47 35.76
C TYR A 24 23.65 -17.09 35.93
N ASN A 25 24.44 -16.93 37.00
CA ASN A 25 25.24 -15.72 37.28
C ASN A 25 24.44 -14.41 37.46
N CYS A 26 23.15 -14.47 37.79
CA CYS A 26 22.36 -13.29 38.12
C CYS A 26 22.56 -12.83 39.58
N HIS A 27 22.41 -11.54 39.83
CA HIS A 27 22.33 -10.96 41.17
C HIS A 27 20.91 -10.46 41.44
N LEU A 28 20.30 -10.96 42.52
CA LEU A 28 18.95 -10.58 42.93
C LEU A 28 19.03 -9.56 44.06
N GLU A 29 18.35 -8.42 43.89
CA GLU A 29 18.21 -7.37 44.90
C GLU A 29 16.72 -6.96 45.00
N GLY A 30 15.99 -7.59 45.93
CA GLY A 30 14.54 -7.40 46.04
C GLY A 30 13.80 -7.86 44.77
N ASN A 31 13.07 -6.95 44.12
CA ASN A 31 12.41 -7.20 42.84
C ASN A 31 13.28 -6.90 41.61
N LEU A 32 14.57 -6.60 41.81
CA LEU A 32 15.52 -6.35 40.73
C LEU A 32 16.36 -7.60 40.48
N LEU A 33 16.46 -8.00 39.22
CA LEU A 33 17.37 -9.05 38.77
C LEU A 33 18.41 -8.46 37.83
N ILE A 34 19.67 -8.44 38.27
CA ILE A 34 20.79 -7.95 37.49
C ILE A 34 21.44 -9.15 36.81
N CYS A 35 21.22 -9.25 35.50
CA CYS A 35 21.77 -10.32 34.68
C CYS A 35 23.02 -9.82 33.93
N PRO A 36 24.21 -10.42 34.12
CA PRO A 36 25.39 -10.12 33.30
C PRO A 36 25.33 -10.76 31.90
N ILE A 37 24.23 -11.45 31.59
CA ILE A 37 24.04 -12.19 30.34
C ILE A 37 23.75 -11.21 29.21
N ARG A 38 24.57 -11.28 28.16
CA ARG A 38 24.40 -10.50 26.91
C ARG A 38 23.34 -11.09 25.96
N GLU A 39 22.88 -12.31 26.21
CA GLU A 39 21.91 -13.03 25.36
C GLU A 39 20.46 -12.85 25.86
N GLN A 40 19.74 -11.89 25.28
CA GLN A 40 18.34 -11.58 25.60
C GLN A 40 17.41 -12.80 25.50
N ARG A 41 17.63 -13.68 24.51
CA ARG A 41 16.79 -14.88 24.27
C ARG A 41 16.76 -15.85 25.46
N ALA A 42 17.87 -15.99 26.19
CA ALA A 42 17.93 -16.86 27.36
C ALA A 42 17.12 -16.30 28.53
N VAL A 43 17.12 -14.97 28.67
CA VAL A 43 16.32 -14.24 29.66
C VAL A 43 14.84 -14.33 29.32
N ASP A 44 14.47 -14.14 28.05
CA ASP A 44 13.08 -14.25 27.59
C ASP A 44 12.51 -15.67 27.81
N LEU A 45 13.32 -16.71 27.55
CA LEU A 45 12.93 -18.09 27.82
C LEU A 45 12.72 -18.35 29.32
N ALA A 46 13.61 -17.83 30.17
CA ALA A 46 13.51 -17.97 31.61
C ALA A 46 12.26 -17.30 32.19
N ILE A 47 11.91 -16.10 31.71
CA ILE A 47 10.68 -15.38 32.09
C ILE A 47 9.45 -16.20 31.70
N ASN A 48 9.41 -16.72 30.47
CA ASN A 48 8.31 -17.56 29.99
C ASN A 48 8.16 -18.86 30.80
N LEU A 49 9.27 -19.53 31.13
CA LEU A 49 9.26 -20.75 31.94
C LEU A 49 8.82 -20.49 33.40
N ALA A 50 9.15 -19.32 33.94
CA ALA A 50 8.74 -18.91 35.28
C ALA A 50 7.24 -18.54 35.36
N GLY A 51 6.59 -18.29 34.22
CA GLY A 51 5.17 -17.91 34.16
C GLY A 51 4.88 -16.55 34.80
N VAL A 52 5.88 -15.66 34.82
CA VAL A 52 5.76 -14.32 35.43
C VAL A 52 5.46 -13.27 34.36
N ALA A 53 4.84 -12.16 34.77
CA ALA A 53 4.63 -11.02 33.89
C ALA A 53 5.98 -10.44 33.42
N LEU A 54 5.98 -9.85 32.21
CA LEU A 54 7.18 -9.28 31.60
C LEU A 54 7.81 -8.23 32.52
N PRO A 55 9.11 -8.36 32.89
CA PRO A 55 9.78 -7.37 33.69
C PRO A 55 10.01 -6.08 32.89
N ILE A 56 10.02 -4.95 33.60
CA ILE A 56 10.44 -3.67 33.03
C ILE A 56 11.96 -3.71 32.93
N VAL A 57 12.51 -3.42 31.76
CA VAL A 57 13.96 -3.37 31.54
C VAL A 57 14.35 -1.92 31.29
N GLU A 58 15.32 -1.43 32.05
CA GLU A 58 15.83 -0.07 31.88
C GLU A 58 16.43 0.09 30.47
N GLY A 59 15.86 0.99 29.66
CA GLY A 59 16.27 1.21 28.27
C GLY A 59 15.68 0.23 27.24
N ALA A 60 14.81 -0.71 27.62
CA ALA A 60 14.08 -1.49 26.63
C ALA A 60 12.93 -0.66 26.04
N SER A 61 12.90 -0.52 24.71
CA SER A 61 11.66 -0.22 24.00
C SER A 61 10.58 -1.22 24.40
N CYS A 62 9.34 -0.74 24.44
CA CYS A 62 8.12 -1.51 24.61
C CYS A 62 8.25 -2.95 24.05
N LEU A 63 8.25 -3.98 24.91
CA LEU A 63 8.25 -5.40 24.52
C LEU A 63 6.87 -5.86 24.03
N LEU A 64 5.92 -4.93 23.87
CA LEU A 64 4.63 -5.25 23.30
C LEU A 64 4.83 -5.70 21.85
N PRO A 65 4.12 -6.75 21.41
CA PRO A 65 4.12 -7.12 20.01
C PRO A 65 3.63 -5.94 19.18
N PHE A 66 4.22 -5.73 18.01
CA PHE A 66 3.79 -4.70 17.07
C PHE A 66 2.29 -4.88 16.75
N PRO A 67 1.40 -3.97 17.21
CA PRO A 67 -0.04 -4.18 17.13
C PRO A 67 -0.57 -3.74 15.76
N LYS A 68 0.00 -4.29 14.68
CA LYS A 68 -0.27 -3.86 13.29
C LYS A 68 -1.75 -3.73 12.95
N HIS A 69 -2.57 -4.66 13.44
CA HIS A 69 -4.02 -4.70 13.25
C HIS A 69 -4.79 -3.46 13.74
N GLU A 70 -4.18 -2.58 14.53
CA GLU A 70 -4.81 -1.32 14.97
C GLU A 70 -4.89 -0.26 13.87
N ARG A 71 -4.00 -0.32 12.87
CA ARG A 71 -3.86 0.69 11.80
C ARG A 71 -3.67 0.10 10.40
N GLU A 72 -3.36 -1.19 10.30
CA GLU A 72 -3.17 -1.86 9.00
C GLU A 72 -4.47 -1.80 8.21
N CYS A 73 -4.38 -1.42 6.93
CA CYS A 73 -5.52 -1.37 6.03
C CYS A 73 -6.24 -2.73 6.01
N GLN A 74 -7.57 -2.68 6.09
CA GLN A 74 -8.44 -3.86 6.07
C GLN A 74 -9.32 -3.92 4.83
N ASP A 75 -9.25 -2.89 3.98
CA ASP A 75 -10.01 -2.82 2.74
C ASP A 75 -9.17 -3.40 1.61
N ASP A 76 -9.52 -4.63 1.20
CA ASP A 76 -8.87 -5.36 0.12
C ASP A 76 -9.20 -4.78 -1.27
N ASP A 77 -10.10 -3.80 -1.38
CA ASP A 77 -10.46 -3.13 -2.65
C ASP A 77 -9.86 -1.70 -2.74
N ALA A 78 -9.41 -1.12 -1.63
CA ALA A 78 -8.81 0.21 -1.61
C ALA A 78 -7.36 0.19 -2.15
N PRO A 79 -6.93 1.23 -2.91
CA PRO A 79 -5.52 1.43 -3.24
C PRO A 79 -4.67 1.51 -1.97
N GLN A 80 -3.72 0.59 -1.85
CA GLN A 80 -2.88 0.47 -0.65
C GLN A 80 -1.43 0.17 -0.97
N ILE A 81 -0.54 0.56 -0.06
CA ILE A 81 0.90 0.28 -0.14
C ILE A 81 1.37 -0.51 1.09
N TYR A 82 2.37 -1.35 0.90
CA TYR A 82 3.14 -1.94 1.99
C TYR A 82 4.38 -1.09 2.25
N ALA A 83 4.27 -0.21 3.25
CA ALA A 83 5.38 0.62 3.71
C ALA A 83 6.29 -0.18 4.63
N ALA A 84 7.56 -0.35 4.25
CA ALA A 84 8.55 -1.10 5.01
C ALA A 84 9.55 -0.17 5.70
N CYS A 85 9.97 -0.50 6.93
CA CYS A 85 11.03 0.20 7.63
C CYS A 85 12.41 -0.20 7.08
N LEU A 86 13.17 0.74 6.53
CA LEU A 86 14.46 0.45 5.90
C LEU A 86 15.51 0.02 6.92
N SER A 87 15.51 0.59 8.13
CA SER A 87 16.39 0.15 9.21
C SER A 87 16.15 -1.33 9.57
N ALA A 88 14.89 -1.76 9.65
CA ALA A 88 14.55 -3.16 9.91
C ALA A 88 14.99 -4.06 8.75
N TYR A 89 14.69 -3.65 7.52
CA TYR A 89 15.03 -4.40 6.31
C TYR A 89 16.54 -4.60 6.15
N ASN A 90 17.33 -3.53 6.32
CA ASN A 90 18.80 -3.57 6.25
C ASN A 90 19.42 -4.48 7.31
N ASN A 91 18.72 -4.71 8.42
CA ASN A 91 19.10 -5.63 9.49
C ASN A 91 18.48 -7.04 9.35
N GLY A 92 17.87 -7.36 8.20
CA GLY A 92 17.27 -8.65 7.91
C GLY A 92 16.00 -8.96 8.71
N LYS A 93 15.27 -7.92 9.15
CA LYS A 93 14.00 -8.04 9.88
C LYS A 93 12.86 -7.56 9.00
N LEU A 94 11.78 -8.34 8.92
CA LEU A 94 10.55 -7.92 8.27
C LEU A 94 9.76 -7.02 9.23
N HIS A 95 9.62 -5.75 8.88
CA HIS A 95 8.82 -4.78 9.63
C HIS A 95 8.23 -3.76 8.67
N GLY A 96 6.92 -3.65 8.67
CA GLY A 96 6.15 -2.83 7.75
C GLY A 96 4.66 -3.05 7.93
N MET A 97 3.85 -2.27 7.23
CA MET A 97 2.39 -2.25 7.38
C MET A 97 1.73 -1.92 6.04
N TRP A 98 0.59 -2.55 5.77
CA TRP A 98 -0.31 -2.12 4.69
C TRP A 98 -1.04 -0.85 5.12
N ILE A 99 -0.96 0.19 4.30
CA ILE A 99 -1.51 1.51 4.59
C ILE A 99 -2.51 1.87 3.48
N ASP A 100 -3.70 2.27 3.90
CA ASP A 100 -4.75 2.79 3.01
C ASP A 100 -4.27 4.12 2.43
N CYS A 101 -4.23 4.24 1.10
CA CYS A 101 -3.83 5.48 0.44
C CYS A 101 -5.02 6.39 0.14
N THR A 102 -6.27 5.97 0.38
CA THR A 102 -7.45 6.83 0.15
C THR A 102 -7.66 7.87 1.25
N GLN A 103 -7.03 7.68 2.41
CA GLN A 103 -7.01 8.67 3.50
C GLN A 103 -6.18 9.91 3.13
N ASP A 104 -6.27 10.96 3.95
CA ASP A 104 -5.51 12.19 3.71
C ASP A 104 -4.00 11.93 3.86
N ALA A 105 -3.18 12.68 3.10
CA ALA A 105 -1.73 12.53 3.12
C ALA A 105 -1.10 12.64 4.53
N SER A 106 -1.69 13.45 5.41
CA SER A 106 -1.25 13.55 6.81
C SER A 106 -1.50 12.25 7.58
N ASP A 107 -2.61 11.58 7.35
CA ASP A 107 -2.96 10.35 8.05
C ASP A 107 -2.08 9.18 7.56
N ILE A 108 -1.78 9.13 6.26
CA ILE A 108 -0.78 8.21 5.68
C ILE A 108 0.58 8.42 6.36
N GLN A 109 1.03 9.67 6.46
CA GLN A 109 2.29 10.01 7.13
C GLN A 109 2.27 9.58 8.61
N GLU A 110 1.18 9.83 9.33
CA GLU A 110 1.02 9.40 10.73
C GLU A 110 1.10 7.87 10.87
N ASP A 111 0.49 7.11 9.96
CA ASP A 111 0.56 5.64 9.95
C ASP A 111 1.97 5.11 9.68
N ILE A 112 2.70 5.73 8.74
CA ILE A 112 4.10 5.42 8.45
C ILE A 112 4.97 5.72 9.68
N GLU A 113 4.84 6.91 10.26
CA GLU A 113 5.59 7.32 11.45
C GLU A 113 5.28 6.39 12.62
N TRP A 114 4.01 6.04 12.81
CA TRP A 114 3.61 5.09 13.84
C TRP A 114 4.25 3.72 13.60
N MET A 115 4.21 3.18 12.38
CA MET A 115 4.86 1.91 12.03
C MET A 115 6.37 1.98 12.30
N LEU A 116 7.06 3.03 11.87
CA LEU A 116 8.48 3.26 12.13
C LEU A 116 8.77 3.36 13.63
N SER A 117 7.83 3.90 14.40
CA SER A 117 7.94 4.05 15.84
C SER A 117 8.04 2.71 16.58
N TRP A 118 7.48 1.66 15.97
CA TRP A 118 7.50 0.27 16.44
C TRP A 118 8.65 -0.56 15.86
N SER A 119 9.59 0.06 15.12
CA SER A 119 10.68 -0.66 14.49
C SER A 119 11.51 -1.46 15.51
N PRO A 120 11.84 -2.74 15.21
CA PRO A 120 12.67 -3.58 16.07
C PRO A 120 14.14 -3.14 16.13
N CYS A 121 14.53 -2.10 15.39
CA CYS A 121 15.89 -1.53 15.40
C CYS A 121 16.00 -0.24 16.23
N ARG A 122 14.88 0.29 16.73
CA ARG A 122 14.81 1.61 17.37
C ARG A 122 15.66 1.77 18.63
N ASN A 123 16.05 0.65 19.25
CA ASN A 123 16.93 0.64 20.44
C ASN A 123 18.39 1.04 20.14
N TYR A 124 18.82 0.97 18.88
CA TYR A 124 20.22 1.18 18.53
C TYR A 124 20.45 2.02 17.27
N GLU A 125 19.39 2.40 16.55
CA GLU A 125 19.45 3.38 15.45
C GLU A 125 18.14 4.16 15.31
N ALA A 126 18.22 5.37 14.74
CA ALA A 126 17.04 6.11 14.36
C ALA A 126 16.36 5.42 13.18
N CYS A 127 15.07 5.10 13.34
CA CYS A 127 14.26 4.46 12.30
C CYS A 127 13.34 5.51 11.70
N GLU A 128 13.82 6.23 10.70
CA GLU A 128 13.12 7.35 10.05
C GLU A 128 12.81 7.06 8.58
N GLU A 129 13.56 6.15 7.96
CA GLU A 129 13.46 5.85 6.54
C GLU A 129 12.51 4.68 6.26
N TRP A 130 11.70 4.85 5.22
CA TRP A 130 10.77 3.86 4.72
C TRP A 130 10.81 3.80 3.18
N ALA A 131 10.29 2.72 2.62
CA ALA A 131 10.07 2.57 1.18
C ALA A 131 8.85 1.70 0.90
N ILE A 132 8.29 1.85 -0.31
CA ILE A 132 7.20 1.02 -0.81
C ILE A 132 7.80 -0.30 -1.30
N HIS A 133 7.48 -1.40 -0.61
CA HIS A 133 7.97 -2.72 -0.97
C HIS A 133 6.93 -3.56 -1.73
N ALA A 134 5.65 -3.19 -1.64
CA ALA A 134 4.56 -3.77 -2.40
C ALA A 134 3.38 -2.79 -2.47
N PHE A 135 2.44 -3.02 -3.39
CA PHE A 135 1.23 -2.22 -3.55
C PHE A 135 0.11 -3.08 -4.13
N GLN A 136 -1.15 -2.72 -3.86
CA GLN A 136 -2.36 -3.42 -4.31
C GLN A 136 -3.48 -2.45 -4.69
N ASN A 137 -4.35 -2.87 -5.61
CA ASN A 137 -5.54 -2.14 -6.07
C ASN A 137 -5.30 -0.78 -6.73
N TRP A 138 -4.17 -0.64 -7.43
CA TRP A 138 -3.84 0.56 -8.23
C TRP A 138 -4.27 0.45 -9.70
N TYR A 139 -5.16 -0.50 -10.01
CA TYR A 139 -5.76 -0.67 -11.35
C TYR A 139 -4.75 -0.73 -12.51
N GLY A 140 -3.58 -1.33 -12.27
CA GLY A 140 -2.52 -1.48 -13.28
C GLY A 140 -1.42 -0.43 -13.22
N ILE A 141 -1.60 0.67 -12.47
CA ILE A 141 -0.55 1.68 -12.27
C ILE A 141 0.62 1.08 -11.50
N HIS A 142 1.83 1.36 -11.98
CA HIS A 142 3.07 0.98 -11.33
C HIS A 142 3.60 2.11 -10.45
N LEU A 143 3.78 1.81 -9.16
CA LEU A 143 4.38 2.74 -8.20
C LEU A 143 5.89 2.48 -8.05
N GLY A 144 6.67 3.56 -8.00
CA GLY A 144 8.08 3.50 -7.60
C GLY A 144 8.26 3.21 -6.10
N GLU A 145 9.48 2.85 -5.70
CA GLU A 145 9.80 2.57 -4.29
C GLU A 145 9.75 3.82 -3.38
N TYR A 146 9.84 5.01 -3.98
CA TYR A 146 9.98 6.30 -3.30
C TYR A 146 9.00 7.36 -3.83
N GLU A 147 7.75 6.96 -4.11
CA GLU A 147 6.69 7.91 -4.45
C GLU A 147 6.40 8.86 -3.28
N SER A 148 5.99 10.09 -3.59
CA SER A 148 5.58 11.04 -2.55
C SER A 148 4.22 10.67 -1.97
N ILE A 149 4.04 10.91 -0.67
CA ILE A 149 2.79 10.60 0.02
C ILE A 149 1.63 11.43 -0.53
N GLU A 150 1.89 12.68 -0.89
CA GLU A 150 0.89 13.56 -1.49
C GLU A 150 0.37 13.00 -2.81
N LYS A 151 1.28 12.48 -3.65
CA LYS A 151 0.91 11.87 -4.94
C LYS A 151 0.15 10.57 -4.72
N LEU A 152 0.55 9.74 -3.76
CA LEU A 152 -0.17 8.52 -3.42
C LEU A 152 -1.60 8.82 -2.96
N ALA A 153 -1.77 9.80 -2.06
CA ALA A 153 -3.07 10.20 -1.55
C ALA A 153 -3.98 10.73 -2.66
N GLU A 154 -3.47 11.69 -3.45
CA GLU A 154 -4.21 12.27 -4.57
C GLU A 154 -4.62 11.21 -5.58
N LEU A 155 -3.68 10.38 -6.03
CA LEU A 155 -3.94 9.35 -7.01
C LEU A 155 -4.93 8.29 -6.48
N ALA A 156 -4.79 7.84 -5.24
CA ALA A 156 -5.70 6.87 -4.65
C ALA A 156 -7.13 7.42 -4.50
N GLN A 157 -7.28 8.69 -4.12
CA GLN A 157 -8.59 9.35 -4.06
C GLN A 157 -9.24 9.42 -5.44
N ILE A 158 -8.48 9.84 -6.47
CA ILE A 158 -8.98 9.88 -7.86
C ILE A 158 -9.40 8.47 -8.33
N LEU A 159 -8.59 7.46 -8.03
CA LEU A 159 -8.89 6.07 -8.38
C LEU A 159 -10.12 5.53 -7.64
N SER A 160 -10.38 5.98 -6.41
CA SER A 160 -11.59 5.60 -5.69
C SER A 160 -12.86 6.18 -6.33
N GLU A 161 -12.77 7.33 -6.99
CA GLU A 161 -13.90 8.01 -7.64
C GLU A 161 -14.09 7.58 -9.10
N HIS A 162 -13.00 7.42 -9.85
CA HIS A 162 -13.01 7.18 -11.30
C HIS A 162 -12.59 5.76 -11.72
N GLY A 163 -12.06 4.97 -10.79
CA GLY A 163 -11.73 3.56 -10.99
C GLY A 163 -10.68 3.28 -12.08
N SER A 164 -10.80 2.10 -12.69
CA SER A 164 -9.89 1.60 -13.73
C SER A 164 -9.83 2.44 -15.00
N ALA A 165 -10.89 3.20 -15.31
CA ALA A 165 -10.91 4.06 -16.49
C ALA A 165 -9.85 5.18 -16.39
N TYR A 166 -9.77 5.83 -15.23
CA TYR A 166 -8.74 6.86 -15.00
C TYR A 166 -7.34 6.23 -14.96
N ALA A 167 -7.20 5.06 -14.35
CA ALA A 167 -5.90 4.36 -14.32
C ALA A 167 -5.35 4.07 -15.71
N ALA A 168 -6.20 3.60 -16.62
CA ALA A 168 -5.87 3.37 -18.02
C ALA A 168 -5.42 4.65 -18.74
N TYR A 169 -6.11 5.77 -18.47
CA TYR A 169 -5.75 7.08 -19.02
C TYR A 169 -4.41 7.58 -18.48
N TYR A 170 -4.22 7.49 -17.16
CA TYR A 170 -3.02 7.93 -16.45
C TYR A 170 -1.76 7.22 -16.94
N GLU A 171 -1.84 5.91 -17.20
CA GLU A 171 -0.72 5.12 -17.73
C GLU A 171 -0.39 5.50 -19.18
N TYR A 172 -1.40 5.84 -19.99
CA TYR A 172 -1.21 6.25 -21.37
C TYR A 172 -0.57 7.64 -21.48
N ASP A 173 -1.02 8.60 -20.67
CA ASP A 173 -0.56 10.01 -20.72
C ASP A 173 0.70 10.27 -19.87
N SER A 174 1.56 9.26 -19.70
CA SER A 174 2.86 9.38 -19.02
C SER A 174 2.78 9.83 -17.54
N SER A 175 1.72 9.47 -16.83
CA SER A 175 1.59 9.67 -15.37
C SER A 175 1.48 11.14 -14.91
N GLU A 176 1.07 12.05 -15.80
CA GLU A 176 0.86 13.48 -15.50
C GLU A 176 -0.58 13.96 -15.80
N ALA A 177 -1.50 13.03 -16.06
CA ALA A 177 -2.88 13.33 -16.40
C ALA A 177 -3.67 13.96 -15.24
N SER A 178 -4.32 15.11 -15.48
CA SER A 178 -5.27 15.67 -14.51
C SER A 178 -6.66 15.02 -14.61
N VAL A 179 -7.46 15.16 -13.55
CA VAL A 179 -8.85 14.68 -13.56
C VAL A 179 -9.69 15.43 -14.59
N GLU A 180 -9.49 16.75 -14.72
CA GLU A 180 -10.24 17.53 -15.71
C GLU A 180 -9.91 17.07 -17.13
N ASP A 181 -8.63 16.82 -17.41
CA ASP A 181 -8.19 16.34 -18.71
C ASP A 181 -8.79 14.98 -19.05
N PHE A 182 -8.80 14.05 -18.08
CA PHE A 182 -9.49 12.78 -18.22
C PHE A 182 -10.99 12.96 -18.51
N GLN A 183 -11.69 13.83 -17.76
CA GLN A 183 -13.13 14.04 -17.95
C GLN A 183 -13.48 14.64 -19.31
N GLU A 184 -12.61 15.48 -19.88
CA GLU A 184 -12.79 16.05 -21.21
C GLU A 184 -12.55 15.02 -22.33
N HIS A 185 -11.62 14.08 -22.12
CA HIS A 185 -11.20 13.12 -23.15
C HIS A 185 -11.88 11.76 -23.03
N TYR A 186 -12.57 11.45 -21.94
CA TYR A 186 -13.20 10.15 -21.73
C TYR A 186 -14.59 10.07 -22.40
N TRP A 187 -14.74 9.12 -23.33
CA TRP A 187 -15.97 8.91 -24.11
C TRP A 187 -16.84 7.73 -23.63
N GLY A 188 -16.39 7.00 -22.60
CA GLY A 188 -17.15 5.92 -21.97
C GLY A 188 -16.60 4.52 -22.23
N GLU A 189 -17.43 3.54 -21.88
CA GLU A 189 -17.14 2.10 -21.98
C GLU A 189 -17.95 1.48 -23.13
N TYR A 190 -17.30 0.70 -23.99
CA TYR A 190 -17.92 0.06 -25.16
C TYR A 190 -17.49 -1.41 -25.27
N GLU A 191 -18.23 -2.21 -26.03
CA GLU A 191 -17.85 -3.63 -26.24
C GLU A 191 -16.62 -3.77 -27.15
N SER A 192 -16.45 -2.82 -28.08
CA SER A 192 -15.36 -2.78 -29.06
C SER A 192 -15.21 -1.38 -29.66
N GLU A 193 -14.13 -1.15 -30.39
CA GLU A 193 -13.94 0.08 -31.19
C GLU A 193 -15.05 0.25 -32.23
N GLU A 194 -15.53 -0.85 -32.83
CA GLU A 194 -16.65 -0.82 -33.78
C GLU A 194 -17.96 -0.41 -33.14
N ASP A 195 -18.22 -0.87 -31.92
CA ASP A 195 -19.41 -0.53 -31.14
C ASP A 195 -19.45 0.97 -30.83
N PHE A 196 -18.31 1.55 -30.41
CA PHE A 196 -18.17 2.99 -30.23
C PHE A 196 -18.50 3.77 -31.50
N VAL A 197 -17.87 3.42 -32.64
CA VAL A 197 -18.11 4.13 -33.89
C VAL A 197 -19.56 4.01 -34.36
N TYR A 198 -20.17 2.83 -34.19
CA TYR A 198 -21.56 2.63 -34.53
C TYR A 198 -22.48 3.55 -33.70
N ASP A 199 -22.32 3.57 -32.37
CA ASP A 199 -23.11 4.41 -31.47
C ASP A 199 -22.94 5.90 -31.81
N GLN A 200 -21.71 6.37 -32.05
CA GLN A 200 -21.46 7.76 -32.44
C GLN A 200 -22.17 8.14 -33.76
N LEU A 201 -22.13 7.28 -34.78
CA LEU A 201 -22.82 7.53 -36.05
C LEU A 201 -24.34 7.42 -35.94
N GLU A 202 -24.84 6.55 -35.06
CA GLU A 202 -26.27 6.42 -34.77
C GLU A 202 -26.81 7.67 -34.07
N GLN A 203 -26.10 8.18 -33.06
CA GLN A 203 -26.47 9.41 -32.35
C GLN A 203 -26.48 10.64 -33.27
N GLN A 204 -25.58 10.70 -34.25
CA GLN A 204 -25.57 11.74 -35.29
C GLN A 204 -26.67 11.55 -36.35
N GLY A 205 -27.40 10.44 -36.34
CA GLY A 205 -28.45 10.10 -37.30
C GLY A 205 -27.93 9.69 -38.68
N LEU A 206 -26.62 9.43 -38.82
CA LEU A 206 -25.99 9.10 -40.10
C LEU A 206 -26.40 7.70 -40.57
N ILE A 207 -26.59 6.75 -39.66
CA ILE A 207 -27.07 5.40 -39.97
C ILE A 207 -28.43 5.47 -40.68
N LYS A 208 -29.37 6.21 -40.08
CA LYS A 208 -30.70 6.40 -40.64
C LYS A 208 -30.67 7.07 -42.01
N ASN A 209 -29.82 8.09 -42.19
CA ASN A 209 -29.66 8.76 -43.47
C ASN A 209 -29.15 7.81 -44.57
N LEU A 210 -28.23 6.90 -44.24
CA LEU A 210 -27.73 5.90 -45.19
C LEU A 210 -28.81 4.89 -45.57
N GLU A 211 -29.59 4.43 -44.60
CA GLU A 211 -30.71 3.52 -44.83
C GLU A 211 -31.81 4.17 -45.69
N ASP A 212 -32.13 5.44 -45.45
CA ASP A 212 -33.08 6.22 -46.26
C ASP A 212 -32.58 6.41 -47.71
N MET A 213 -31.26 6.44 -47.92
CA MET A 213 -30.63 6.45 -49.26
C MET A 213 -30.57 5.06 -49.92
N GLY A 214 -31.06 4.01 -49.25
CA GLY A 214 -31.05 2.64 -49.73
C GLY A 214 -29.71 1.94 -49.60
N ILE A 215 -28.81 2.41 -48.73
CA ILE A 215 -27.54 1.77 -48.38
C ILE A 215 -27.69 1.15 -46.98
N PRO A 216 -27.88 -0.17 -46.88
CA PRO A 216 -28.01 -0.79 -45.58
C PRO A 216 -26.70 -0.76 -44.79
N SER A 217 -26.80 -0.40 -43.51
CA SER A 217 -25.70 -0.30 -42.54
C SER A 217 -24.87 -1.58 -42.41
N PHE A 218 -25.48 -2.75 -42.59
CA PHE A 218 -24.80 -4.06 -42.53
C PHE A 218 -23.84 -4.34 -43.69
N TYR A 219 -23.83 -3.52 -44.75
CA TYR A 219 -22.82 -3.61 -45.81
C TYR A 219 -21.57 -2.76 -45.53
N LEU A 220 -21.58 -1.95 -44.47
CA LEU A 220 -20.42 -1.14 -44.09
C LEU A 220 -19.37 -2.01 -43.39
N ASN A 221 -18.11 -1.74 -43.73
CA ASN A 221 -16.99 -2.38 -43.06
C ASN A 221 -16.65 -1.61 -41.78
N TRP A 222 -17.34 -1.94 -40.69
CA TRP A 222 -17.19 -1.29 -39.39
C TRP A 222 -15.76 -1.30 -38.87
N SER A 223 -15.06 -2.43 -38.98
CA SER A 223 -13.67 -2.54 -38.56
C SER A 223 -12.72 -1.62 -39.33
N ALA A 224 -12.99 -1.35 -40.62
CA ALA A 224 -12.18 -0.39 -41.38
C ALA A 224 -12.45 1.05 -40.95
N ILE A 225 -13.72 1.41 -40.68
CA ILE A 225 -14.10 2.76 -40.24
C ILE A 225 -13.55 3.03 -38.83
N ALA A 226 -13.73 2.08 -37.90
CA ALA A 226 -13.17 2.16 -36.56
C ALA A 226 -11.65 2.34 -36.63
N ARG A 227 -10.95 1.51 -37.39
CA ARG A 227 -9.51 1.65 -37.57
C ARG A 227 -9.09 3.06 -38.03
N ASP A 228 -9.82 3.67 -38.95
CA ASP A 228 -9.51 5.03 -39.42
C ASP A 228 -9.69 6.07 -38.29
N TRP A 229 -10.71 5.94 -37.45
CA TRP A 229 -10.96 6.85 -36.32
C TRP A 229 -9.92 6.70 -35.20
N PHE A 230 -9.51 5.46 -34.90
CA PHE A 230 -8.53 5.17 -33.83
C PHE A 230 -7.06 5.36 -34.26
N ILE A 231 -6.82 5.65 -35.54
CA ILE A 231 -5.48 6.00 -36.04
C ILE A 231 -5.05 7.39 -35.57
N ASP A 232 -5.93 8.38 -35.61
CA ASP A 232 -5.58 9.79 -35.35
C ASP A 232 -6.47 10.51 -34.32
N SER A 233 -7.73 10.12 -34.18
CA SER A 233 -8.73 10.88 -33.43
C SER A 233 -9.00 10.28 -32.05
N TYR A 234 -8.93 8.95 -31.94
CA TYR A 234 -9.24 8.23 -30.70
C TYR A 234 -8.18 7.20 -30.37
N TYR A 235 -8.16 6.76 -29.12
CA TYR A 235 -7.45 5.57 -28.69
C TYR A 235 -8.33 4.77 -27.73
N SER A 236 -8.12 3.46 -27.68
CA SER A 236 -8.85 2.55 -26.81
C SER A 236 -7.89 1.84 -25.85
N VAL A 237 -8.38 1.50 -24.65
CA VAL A 237 -7.66 0.64 -23.70
C VAL A 237 -8.57 -0.53 -23.33
N GLU A 238 -8.08 -1.75 -23.56
CA GLU A 238 -8.78 -2.98 -23.21
C GLU A 238 -8.68 -3.24 -21.70
N GLU A 239 -9.81 -3.32 -21.01
CA GLU A 239 -9.87 -3.61 -19.57
C GLU A 239 -10.17 -5.10 -19.32
N SER A 240 -11.14 -5.65 -20.06
CA SER A 240 -11.53 -7.05 -19.97
C SER A 240 -12.19 -7.53 -21.27
N TYR A 241 -12.58 -8.80 -21.31
CA TYR A 241 -13.22 -9.39 -22.49
C TYR A 241 -14.50 -8.63 -22.87
N ASN A 242 -14.53 -8.08 -24.08
CA ASN A 242 -15.60 -7.21 -24.60
C ASN A 242 -15.82 -5.94 -23.77
N LYS A 243 -14.75 -5.34 -23.25
CA LYS A 243 -14.83 -4.04 -22.58
C LYS A 243 -13.60 -3.19 -22.90
N VAL A 244 -13.84 -2.09 -23.60
CA VAL A 244 -12.82 -1.09 -23.94
C VAL A 244 -13.23 0.29 -23.40
N TYR A 245 -12.25 1.00 -22.83
CA TYR A 245 -12.36 2.42 -22.55
C TYR A 245 -11.95 3.21 -23.79
N VAL A 246 -12.76 4.20 -24.19
CA VAL A 246 -12.46 5.04 -25.35
C VAL A 246 -12.13 6.45 -24.92
N PHE A 247 -11.05 6.97 -25.48
CA PHE A 247 -10.54 8.30 -25.22
C PHE A 247 -10.27 9.04 -26.53
N SER A 248 -10.49 10.37 -26.56
CA SER A 248 -10.03 11.21 -27.67
C SER A 248 -8.54 11.50 -27.55
N ARG A 249 -7.86 11.62 -28.69
CA ARG A 249 -6.48 12.09 -28.77
C ARG A 249 -6.45 13.62 -28.81
N HIS A 250 -5.42 14.18 -28.19
CA HIS A 250 -5.03 15.60 -28.26
C HIS A 250 -4.56 16.01 -29.66
#